data_AF-A0A060ST07-F1
#
_entry.id   AF-A0A060ST07-F1
#
_cell.length_a   1.000
_cell.length_b   1.000
_cell.length_c   1.000
_cell.angle_alpha   90.00
_cell.angle_beta   90.00
_cell.angle_gamma   90.00
#
_symmetry.space_group_name_H-M   'P 1'
#
loop_
_entity.id
_entity.type
_entity.pdbx_description
1 polymer ?
#
loop_
_entity_poly.entity_id
_entity_poly.type
_entity_poly.pdbx_seq_one_letter_code
_entity_poly.pdbx_strand_id
1 'polypeptide(L)'
;MPGKVKAYELQSKSKNDLSNQLKELKTELLNLRVQKIAGGSAAKLTKMYVQANLREFYKKKKYLPLDLRPKKTRAIRRRLTKHEASLKTLKQRKKDIHFPPRKYAVKAA
;
A
#
# COMPACT_ATOMS: atom_id res chain seq x y z
N MET A 1 4.13 -28.03 -13.21
CA MET A 1 4.20 -27.29 -11.93
C MET A 1 3.05 -26.30 -11.92
N PRO A 2 2.20 -26.26 -10.87
CA PRO A 2 1.04 -25.38 -10.90
C PRO A 2 1.53 -23.94 -11.07
N GLY A 3 1.02 -23.27 -12.10
CA GLY A 3 1.32 -21.86 -12.35
C GLY A 3 0.96 -20.99 -11.14
N LYS A 4 1.41 -19.74 -11.14
CA LYS A 4 1.07 -18.76 -10.10
C LYS A 4 -0.44 -18.78 -9.87
N VAL A 5 -0.87 -19.25 -8.69
CA VAL A 5 -2.28 -19.36 -8.32
C VAL A 5 -2.91 -17.96 -8.43
N LYS A 6 -3.94 -17.82 -9.25
CA LYS A 6 -4.65 -16.55 -9.40
C LYS A 6 -5.80 -16.50 -8.40
N ALA A 7 -5.95 -15.35 -7.75
CA ALA A 7 -6.89 -15.22 -6.63
C ALA A 7 -8.35 -15.49 -7.04
N TYR A 8 -8.75 -15.17 -8.27
CA TYR A 8 -10.11 -15.42 -8.77
C TYR A 8 -10.43 -16.92 -8.93
N GLU A 9 -9.43 -17.77 -9.16
CA GLU A 9 -9.59 -19.22 -9.33
C GLU A 9 -9.84 -19.96 -8.01
N LEU A 10 -9.62 -19.28 -6.88
CA LEU A 10 -9.81 -19.84 -5.54
C LEU A 10 -11.24 -19.63 -5.02
N GLN A 11 -11.99 -18.68 -5.57
CA GLN A 11 -13.34 -18.35 -5.10
C GLN A 11 -14.37 -19.42 -5.47
N SER A 12 -14.13 -20.18 -6.54
CA SER A 12 -15.03 -21.24 -7.01
C SER A 12 -14.79 -22.60 -6.35
N LYS A 13 -13.78 -22.73 -5.47
CA LYS A 13 -13.37 -24.00 -4.86
C LYS A 13 -14.04 -24.26 -3.52
N SER A 14 -14.20 -25.52 -3.17
CA SER A 14 -14.73 -25.91 -1.86
C SER A 14 -13.71 -25.66 -0.74
N LYS A 15 -14.21 -25.49 0.49
CA LYS A 15 -13.37 -25.29 1.69
C LYS A 15 -12.38 -26.45 1.90
N ASN A 16 -12.79 -27.68 1.59
CA ASN A 16 -11.94 -28.85 1.74
C ASN A 16 -10.79 -28.83 0.73
N ASP A 17 -11.07 -28.50 -0.52
CA ASP A 17 -10.07 -28.43 -1.60
C ASP A 17 -9.04 -27.32 -1.32
N LEU A 18 -9.51 -26.17 -0.85
CA LEU A 18 -8.64 -25.08 -0.40
C LEU A 18 -7.75 -25.49 0.77
N SER A 19 -8.28 -26.28 1.70
CA SER A 19 -7.51 -26.76 2.86
C SER A 19 -6.42 -27.75 2.45
N ASN A 20 -6.69 -28.62 1.48
CA ASN A 20 -5.74 -29.60 0.95
C ASN A 20 -4.65 -28.90 0.13
N GLN A 21 -5.04 -28.00 -0.77
CA GLN A 21 -4.11 -27.18 -1.55
C GLN A 21 -3.18 -26.36 -0.63
N LEU A 22 -3.68 -25.84 0.49
CA LEU A 22 -2.86 -25.12 1.47
C LEU A 22 -1.86 -26.04 2.20
N LYS A 23 -2.22 -27.28 2.51
CA LYS A 23 -1.30 -28.26 3.11
C LYS A 23 -0.18 -28.62 2.14
N GLU A 24 -0.51 -28.88 0.88
CA GLU A 24 0.46 -29.18 -0.18
C GLU A 24 1.43 -28.01 -0.43
N LEU A 25 0.94 -26.77 -0.47
CA LEU A 25 1.80 -25.59 -0.63
C LEU A 25 2.73 -25.38 0.57
N LYS A 26 2.31 -25.77 1.79
CA LYS A 26 3.17 -25.73 2.98
C LYS A 26 4.28 -26.79 2.95
N THR A 27 3.97 -28.01 2.52
CA THR A 27 5.00 -29.06 2.38
C THR A 27 5.99 -28.72 1.28
N GLU A 28 5.52 -28.19 0.15
CA GLU A 28 6.38 -27.68 -0.93
C GLU A 28 7.30 -26.56 -0.41
N LEU A 29 6.77 -25.61 0.37
CA LEU A 29 7.56 -24.54 0.98
C LEU A 29 8.64 -25.06 1.94
N LEU A 30 8.33 -26.06 2.77
CA LEU A 30 9.30 -26.68 3.67
C LEU A 30 10.42 -27.37 2.88
N ASN A 31 10.09 -28.11 1.84
CA ASN A 31 11.07 -28.76 0.97
C ASN A 31 12.00 -27.75 0.30
N LEU A 32 11.47 -26.61 -0.16
CA LEU A 32 12.27 -25.53 -0.73
C LEU A 32 13.20 -24.87 0.30
N ARG A 33 12.80 -24.79 1.57
CA ARG A 33 13.66 -24.28 2.66
C ARG A 33 14.82 -25.21 2.97
N VAL A 34 14.58 -26.53 2.99
CA VAL A 34 15.65 -27.52 3.17
C VAL A 34 16.62 -27.47 1.99
N GLN A 35 16.11 -27.44 0.76
CA GLN A 35 16.95 -27.30 -0.45
C GLN A 35 17.77 -26.01 -0.47
N LYS A 36 17.25 -24.91 0.09
CA LYS A 36 17.99 -23.65 0.24
C LYS A 36 19.24 -23.84 1.11
N ILE A 37 19.10 -24.55 2.23
CA ILE A 37 20.20 -24.78 3.18
C ILE A 37 21.25 -25.71 2.55
N ALA A 38 20.81 -26.71 1.79
CA ALA A 38 21.68 -27.65 1.08
C ALA A 38 22.32 -27.09 -0.21
N GLY A 39 22.17 -25.79 -0.52
CA GLY A 39 22.80 -25.18 -1.70
C GLY A 39 22.11 -25.49 -3.04
N GLY A 40 20.79 -25.68 -3.05
CA GLY A 40 20.01 -25.94 -4.26
C GLY A 40 19.96 -24.77 -5.27
N SER A 41 19.51 -25.04 -6.50
CA SER A 41 19.57 -24.07 -7.60
C SER A 41 18.78 -22.77 -7.36
N ALA A 42 19.33 -21.64 -7.82
CA ALA A 42 18.83 -20.30 -7.58
C ALA A 42 17.37 -20.06 -8.03
N ALA A 43 16.93 -20.75 -9.09
CA ALA A 43 15.58 -20.62 -9.64
C ALA A 43 14.46 -21.03 -8.65
N LYS A 44 14.78 -21.86 -7.65
CA LYS A 44 13.81 -22.38 -6.67
C LYS A 44 13.58 -21.45 -5.47
N LEU A 45 14.43 -20.45 -5.26
CA LEU A 45 14.44 -19.62 -4.05
C LEU A 45 13.50 -18.39 -4.08
N THR A 46 12.99 -18.00 -5.26
CA THR A 46 12.26 -16.74 -5.47
C THR A 46 10.76 -16.77 -5.10
N LYS A 47 10.22 -17.88 -4.57
CA LYS A 47 8.77 -18.17 -4.50
C LYS A 47 8.00 -17.73 -3.23
N MET A 48 8.54 -16.90 -2.33
CA MET A 48 8.20 -16.97 -0.88
C MET A 48 7.33 -15.85 -0.17
N TYR A 49 6.55 -14.97 -0.82
CA TYR A 49 6.01 -13.73 -0.16
C TYR A 49 4.54 -13.74 0.36
N VAL A 50 4.32 -13.36 1.65
CA VAL A 50 3.03 -13.18 2.38
C VAL A 50 2.91 -11.74 2.92
N GLN A 51 1.96 -10.92 2.43
CA GLN A 51 1.78 -9.53 2.93
C GLN A 51 0.35 -8.95 2.80
N ALA A 52 -0.59 -9.62 2.12
CA ALA A 52 -1.85 -9.01 1.71
C ALA A 52 -2.92 -8.90 2.83
N ASN A 53 -3.10 -9.93 3.66
CA ASN A 53 -4.25 -10.03 4.59
C ASN A 53 -4.24 -9.00 5.74
N LEU A 54 -3.05 -8.53 6.17
CA LEU A 54 -2.94 -7.59 7.28
C LEU A 54 -3.46 -6.18 6.95
N ARG A 55 -3.41 -5.78 5.67
CA ARG A 55 -3.84 -4.44 5.23
C ARG A 55 -5.34 -4.23 5.36
N GLU A 56 -6.12 -5.30 5.22
CA GLU A 56 -7.57 -5.25 5.27
C GLU A 56 -8.09 -5.05 6.70
N PHE A 57 -7.54 -5.79 7.68
CA PHE A 57 -7.89 -5.65 9.09
C PHE A 57 -7.58 -4.27 9.68
N TYR A 58 -6.48 -3.64 9.26
CA TYR A 58 -6.07 -2.31 9.73
C TYR A 58 -6.61 -1.16 8.86
N LYS A 59 -7.44 -1.44 7.87
CA LYS A 59 -8.06 -0.43 7.01
C LYS A 59 -8.91 0.53 7.86
N LYS A 60 -8.75 1.84 7.64
CA LYS A 60 -9.43 2.94 8.35
C LYS A 60 -9.15 3.07 9.86
N LYS A 61 -8.34 2.21 10.47
CA LYS A 61 -7.93 2.40 11.87
C LYS A 61 -6.96 3.57 11.98
N LYS A 62 -7.11 4.38 13.05
CA LYS A 62 -6.22 5.52 13.33
C LYS A 62 -4.76 5.10 13.46
N TYR A 63 -4.51 3.97 14.13
CA TYR A 63 -3.18 3.46 14.39
C TYR A 63 -2.87 2.25 13.51
N LEU A 64 -1.91 2.43 12.60
CA LEU A 64 -1.35 1.38 11.76
C LEU A 64 0.00 0.94 12.32
N PRO A 65 0.32 -0.37 12.27
CA PRO A 65 1.68 -0.88 12.46
C PRO A 65 2.68 -0.18 11.54
N LEU A 66 3.93 -0.01 11.98
CA LEU A 66 4.97 0.72 11.23
C LEU A 66 5.18 0.16 9.82
N ASP A 67 5.11 -1.16 9.66
CA ASP A 67 5.31 -1.85 8.37
C ASP A 67 4.20 -1.57 7.35
N LEU A 68 3.00 -1.24 7.82
CA LEU A 68 1.85 -0.92 6.97
C LEU A 68 1.72 0.58 6.68
N ARG A 69 2.52 1.43 7.33
CA ARG A 69 2.49 2.88 7.08
C ARG A 69 3.12 3.21 5.73
N PRO A 70 2.63 4.26 5.04
CA PRO A 70 3.30 4.77 3.85
C PRO A 70 4.76 5.13 4.16
N LYS A 71 5.71 4.54 3.43
CA LYS A 71 7.13 4.89 3.54
C LYS A 71 7.39 6.22 2.81
N LYS A 72 7.57 7.28 3.60
CA LYS A 72 7.92 8.63 3.14
C LYS A 72 9.11 9.14 3.96
N THR A 73 9.82 10.15 3.45
CA THR A 73 10.92 10.77 4.19
C THR A 73 10.43 11.38 5.51
N ARG A 74 11.34 11.51 6.49
CA ARG A 74 11.02 12.11 7.80
C ARG A 74 10.45 13.53 7.65
N ALA A 75 11.04 14.33 6.76
CA ALA A 75 10.56 15.68 6.45
C ALA A 75 9.11 15.69 5.95
N ILE A 76 8.76 14.79 5.00
CA ILE A 76 7.40 14.70 4.46
C ILE A 76 6.38 14.22 5.50
N ARG A 77 6.78 13.41 6.47
CA ARG A 77 5.89 12.98 7.56
C ARG A 77 5.64 14.07 8.61
N ARG A 78 6.55 15.04 8.73
CA ARG A 78 6.49 16.11 9.74
C ARG A 78 5.91 17.42 9.23
N ARG A 79 5.86 17.63 7.91
CA ARG A 79 5.23 18.83 7.32
C ARG A 79 3.72 18.86 7.61
N LEU A 80 3.17 20.07 7.60
CA LEU A 80 1.73 20.29 7.69
C LEU A 80 0.97 19.57 6.58
N THR A 81 -0.26 19.15 6.89
CA THR A 81 -1.21 18.68 5.88
C THR A 81 -1.59 19.83 4.95
N LYS A 82 -2.05 19.51 3.73
CA LYS A 82 -2.51 20.53 2.78
C LYS A 82 -3.66 21.37 3.35
N HIS A 83 -4.54 20.73 4.13
CA HIS A 83 -5.64 21.39 4.81
C HIS A 83 -5.12 22.42 5.81
N GLU A 84 -4.25 22.02 6.74
CA GLU A 84 -3.65 22.92 7.73
C GLU A 84 -2.89 24.07 7.07
N ALA A 85 -2.09 23.79 6.04
CA ALA A 85 -1.37 24.82 5.30
C ALA A 85 -2.29 25.79 4.54
N SER A 86 -3.50 25.35 4.17
CA SER A 86 -4.49 26.17 3.46
C SER A 86 -5.41 26.96 4.39
N LEU A 87 -5.37 26.72 5.71
CA LEU A 87 -6.22 27.42 6.65
C LEU A 87 -5.89 28.92 6.64
N LYS A 88 -6.91 29.73 6.34
CA LYS A 88 -6.83 31.19 6.38
C LYS A 88 -7.57 31.71 7.60
N THR A 89 -7.03 32.75 8.21
CA THR A 89 -7.74 33.47 9.27
C THR A 89 -9.01 34.12 8.71
N LEU A 90 -10.01 34.37 9.57
CA LEU A 90 -11.23 35.06 9.16
C LEU A 90 -10.95 36.44 8.56
N LYS A 91 -9.94 37.14 9.10
CA LYS A 91 -9.46 38.43 8.58
C LYS A 91 -8.91 38.30 7.17
N GLN A 92 -8.02 37.34 6.91
CA GLN A 92 -7.48 37.12 5.58
C GLN A 92 -8.56 36.69 4.59
N ARG A 93 -9.47 35.79 4.99
CA ARG A 93 -10.59 35.36 4.14
C ARG A 93 -11.46 36.54 3.72
N LYS A 94 -11.81 37.43 4.66
CA LYS A 94 -12.54 38.66 4.34
C LYS A 94 -11.74 39.51 3.34
N LYS A 95 -10.46 39.78 3.59
CA LYS A 95 -9.63 40.58 2.67
C LYS A 95 -9.61 40.00 1.25
N ASP A 96 -9.43 38.68 1.12
CA ASP A 96 -9.38 38.00 -0.18
C ASP A 96 -10.72 38.07 -0.93
N ILE A 97 -11.85 38.02 -0.21
CA ILE A 97 -13.20 38.16 -0.80
C ILE A 97 -13.43 39.58 -1.31
N HIS A 98 -13.05 40.59 -0.52
CA HIS A 98 -13.32 41.99 -0.86
C HIS A 98 -12.35 42.53 -1.92
N PHE A 99 -11.10 42.05 -1.92
CA PHE A 99 -10.05 42.53 -2.82
C PHE A 99 -9.40 41.36 -3.58
N PRO A 100 -10.11 40.73 -4.52
CA PRO A 100 -9.53 39.68 -5.34
C PRO A 100 -8.48 40.29 -6.30
N PRO A 101 -7.39 39.56 -6.61
CA PRO A 101 -6.44 39.99 -7.62
C PRO A 101 -7.15 40.05 -8.98
N ARG A 102 -7.21 41.25 -9.56
CA ARG A 102 -7.81 41.47 -10.87
C ARG A 102 -6.74 41.36 -11.94
N LYS A 103 -7.05 40.64 -13.02
CA LYS A 103 -6.23 40.68 -14.24
C LYS A 103 -6.63 41.91 -15.03
N TYR A 104 -5.65 42.75 -15.38
CA TYR A 104 -5.85 43.92 -16.23
C TYR A 104 -4.68 44.04 -17.21
N ALA A 105 -4.92 44.76 -18.30
CA ALA A 105 -3.90 45.12 -19.28
C ALA A 105 -4.11 46.59 -19.65
N VAL A 106 -3.02 47.29 -19.95
CA VAL A 106 -3.05 48.67 -20.43
C VAL A 106 -2.82 48.64 -21.92
N LYS A 107 -3.65 49.35 -22.69
CA LYS A 107 -3.50 49.48 -24.13
C LYS A 107 -2.26 50.34 -24.42
N ALA A 108 -1.41 49.91 -25.34
CA ALA A 108 -0.31 50.74 -25.83
C ALA A 108 -0.86 51.98 -26.55
N ALA A 109 -0.25 53.13 -26.30
CA ALA A 109 -0.60 54.41 -26.92
C ALA A 109 -0.25 54.40 -28.42
#